data_AF-A0A518D6J9-F1
#
_entry.id   AF-A0A518D6J9-F1
#
_cell.length_a   1.000
_cell.length_b   1.000
_cell.length_c   1.000
_cell.angle_alpha   90.00
_cell.angle_beta   90.00
_cell.angle_gamma   90.00
#
_symmetry.space_group_name_H-M   'P 1'
#
loop_
_entity.id
_entity.type
_entity.pdbx_description
1 polymer ?
#
loop_
_entity_poly.entity_id
_entity_poly.type
_entity_poly.pdbx_seq_one_letter_code
_entity_poly.pdbx_strand_id
1 'polypeptide(L)'
;MPPIVFQILLGLVVIATLVLAYLASKRWHWGQVVVVVLLVFCSIGYAILAANIFSERSASQARAERAAKDLAETNTLLLALDTGSKDPGVIAQLGARELRVAEDAETLDSAVDKRHLLELKTRLRGRSWSGGAPTVDRAQGKIAVRFADQANLGISPGSVLFAFEEGDPGKGAEYIGEFRAINAAQGVVTLEPVVPPEAQPEAERDKRELARIMRGRGPWVLYESMPVDTHDVFEGVPPEQLKTWFSEPVAEEYIRDGGELTNDDPPQRREGFNADGQPVGPDDYNADTVYRYSRQLRDYAYLFHQAQAHKIEMLAALDAAQTDGDRLQVALASAKQSVTYRTAEVAKLTKELTGLKTDLKALTNFYTQVQQQLTNAKALFEKTLVENNRLAEQLFASHAAALGGDLRRVPAPSRGAVDIDAL
;
A
#
# COMPACT_ATOMS: atom_id res chain seq x y z
N MET A 1 -26.48 7.47 17.82
CA MET A 1 -27.63 7.24 18.74
C MET A 1 -27.05 6.69 20.03
N PRO A 2 -27.45 7.15 21.23
CA PRO A 2 -26.99 6.55 22.47
C PRO A 2 -27.36 5.06 22.47
N PRO A 3 -26.48 4.15 22.92
CA PRO A 3 -26.74 2.70 22.91
C PRO A 3 -28.07 2.35 23.61
N ILE A 4 -28.45 3.15 24.61
CA ILE A 4 -29.70 3.05 25.36
C ILE A 4 -30.93 3.22 24.46
N VAL A 5 -30.92 4.18 23.53
CA VAL A 5 -32.09 4.46 22.66
C VAL A 5 -32.33 3.30 21.69
N PHE A 6 -31.26 2.72 21.14
CA PHE A 6 -31.36 1.55 20.27
C PHE A 6 -31.88 0.32 21.02
N GLN A 7 -31.39 0.07 22.24
CA GLN A 7 -31.87 -1.03 23.09
C GLN A 7 -33.36 -0.87 23.45
N ILE A 8 -33.82 0.34 23.75
CA ILE A 8 -35.23 0.62 24.03
C ILE A 8 -36.09 0.33 22.78
N LEU A 9 -35.67 0.81 21.61
CA LEU A 9 -36.39 0.56 20.34
C LEU A 9 -36.44 -0.94 20.02
N LEU A 10 -35.32 -1.65 20.18
CA LEU A 10 -35.25 -3.10 19.98
C LEU A 10 -36.19 -3.84 20.93
N GLY A 11 -36.22 -3.44 22.22
CA GLY A 11 -37.13 -4.00 23.22
C GLY A 11 -38.60 -3.75 22.86
N LEU A 12 -38.94 -2.55 22.39
CA LEU A 12 -40.31 -2.22 21.94
C LEU A 12 -40.71 -3.06 20.72
N VAL A 13 -39.81 -3.28 19.77
CA VAL A 13 -40.06 -4.15 18.61
C VAL A 13 -40.31 -5.59 19.05
N VAL A 14 -39.50 -6.13 19.96
CA VAL A 14 -39.71 -7.48 20.51
C VAL A 14 -41.07 -7.62 21.18
N ILE A 15 -41.44 -6.66 22.03
CA ILE A 15 -42.74 -6.65 22.73
C ILE A 15 -43.89 -6.60 21.70
N ALA A 16 -43.81 -5.70 20.71
CA ALA A 16 -44.82 -5.59 19.67
C ALA A 16 -44.96 -6.89 18.85
N THR A 17 -43.84 -7.53 18.49
CA THR A 17 -43.85 -8.82 17.80
C THR A 17 -44.49 -9.91 18.64
N LEU A 18 -44.20 -9.98 19.95
CA LEU A 18 -44.81 -10.98 20.84
C LEU A 18 -46.33 -10.77 20.98
N VAL A 19 -46.79 -9.52 21.07
CA VAL A 19 -48.22 -9.18 21.09
C VAL A 19 -48.90 -9.61 19.78
N LEU A 20 -48.29 -9.31 18.63
CA LEU A 20 -48.81 -9.71 17.32
C LEU A 20 -48.82 -11.24 17.15
N ALA A 21 -47.77 -11.93 17.59
CA ALA A 21 -47.70 -13.39 17.58
C ALA A 21 -48.80 -14.03 18.44
N TYR A 22 -49.06 -13.46 19.63
CA TYR A 22 -50.16 -13.88 20.50
C TYR A 22 -51.53 -13.70 19.82
N LEU A 23 -51.78 -12.56 19.18
CA LEU A 23 -53.02 -12.31 18.44
C LEU A 23 -53.17 -13.25 17.24
N ALA A 24 -52.09 -13.52 16.51
CA ALA A 24 -52.06 -14.43 15.36
C ALA A 24 -52.33 -15.89 15.75
N SER A 25 -51.91 -16.31 16.95
CA SER A 25 -52.12 -17.68 17.45
C SER A 25 -53.60 -18.09 17.56
N LYS A 26 -54.53 -17.12 17.61
CA LYS A 26 -55.97 -17.38 17.60
C LYS A 26 -56.52 -17.81 16.23
N ARG A 27 -55.79 -17.51 15.15
CA ARG A 27 -56.24 -17.78 13.76
C ARG A 27 -55.31 -18.74 13.01
N TRP A 28 -54.02 -18.77 13.35
CA TRP A 28 -53.01 -19.56 12.66
C TRP A 28 -52.62 -20.79 13.48
N HIS A 29 -52.10 -21.82 12.82
CA HIS A 29 -51.57 -22.99 13.51
C HIS A 29 -50.37 -22.59 14.38
N TRP A 30 -50.33 -23.06 15.63
CA TRP A 30 -49.32 -22.66 16.62
C TRP A 30 -47.87 -22.83 16.12
N GLY A 31 -47.59 -23.88 15.34
CA GLY A 31 -46.26 -24.13 14.77
C GLY A 31 -45.76 -23.01 13.84
N GLN A 32 -46.64 -22.38 13.05
CA GLN A 32 -46.26 -21.26 12.18
C GLN A 32 -45.87 -20.02 13.01
N VAL A 33 -46.60 -19.76 14.09
CA VAL A 33 -46.31 -18.65 15.01
C VAL A 33 -44.96 -18.83 15.67
N VAL A 34 -44.63 -20.05 16.13
CA VAL A 34 -43.32 -20.36 16.73
C VAL A 34 -42.18 -20.11 15.75
N VAL A 35 -42.32 -20.52 14.49
CA VAL A 35 -41.29 -20.30 13.45
C VAL A 35 -41.06 -18.80 13.23
N VAL A 36 -42.12 -17.99 13.15
CA VAL A 36 -42.00 -16.53 12.99
C VAL A 36 -41.27 -15.89 14.17
N VAL A 37 -41.62 -16.28 15.40
CA VAL A 37 -40.97 -15.77 16.62
C VAL A 37 -39.48 -16.14 16.64
N LEU A 38 -39.13 -17.39 16.31
CA LEU A 38 -37.73 -17.82 16.22
C LEU A 38 -36.95 -17.05 15.16
N LEU A 39 -37.54 -16.80 13.98
CA LEU A 39 -36.91 -16.02 12.91
C LEU A 39 -36.61 -14.59 13.37
N VAL A 40 -37.53 -13.97 14.11
CA VAL A 40 -37.33 -12.63 14.68
C VAL A 40 -36.20 -12.64 15.71
N PHE A 41 -36.16 -13.61 16.63
CA PHE A 41 -35.05 -13.72 17.59
C PHE A 41 -33.70 -13.97 16.90
N CYS A 42 -33.66 -14.82 15.87
CA CYS A 42 -32.45 -15.02 15.05
C CYS A 42 -32.01 -13.73 14.35
N SER A 43 -32.95 -12.97 13.77
CA SER A 43 -32.65 -11.68 13.13
C SER A 43 -32.10 -10.66 14.12
N ILE A 44 -32.68 -10.59 15.33
CA ILE A 44 -32.19 -9.72 16.40
C ILE A 44 -30.80 -10.16 16.88
N GLY A 45 -30.59 -11.45 17.09
CA GLY A 45 -29.28 -12.00 17.46
C GLY A 45 -28.21 -11.67 16.41
N TYR A 46 -28.54 -11.83 15.14
CA TYR A 46 -27.67 -11.42 14.02
C TYR A 46 -27.38 -9.92 14.05
N ALA A 47 -28.38 -9.06 14.26
CA ALA A 47 -28.20 -7.62 14.34
C ALA A 47 -27.28 -7.21 15.51
N ILE A 48 -27.41 -7.85 16.67
CA ILE A 48 -26.53 -7.61 17.84
C ILE A 48 -25.09 -8.03 17.52
N LEU A 49 -24.88 -9.20 16.91
CA LEU A 49 -23.55 -9.65 16.51
C LEU A 49 -22.92 -8.72 15.47
N ALA A 50 -23.69 -8.31 14.46
CA ALA A 50 -23.24 -7.35 13.44
C ALA A 50 -22.87 -5.99 14.07
N ALA A 51 -23.65 -5.50 15.04
CA ALA A 51 -23.36 -4.27 15.76
C ALA A 51 -22.07 -4.38 16.59
N ASN A 52 -21.84 -5.51 17.28
CA ASN A 52 -20.62 -5.76 18.03
C ASN A 52 -19.38 -5.81 17.12
N ILE A 53 -19.46 -6.53 15.99
CA ILE A 53 -18.38 -6.58 14.99
C ILE A 53 -18.08 -5.17 14.44
N PHE A 54 -19.12 -4.37 14.15
CA PHE A 54 -18.94 -3.00 13.69
C PHE A 54 -18.29 -2.11 14.75
N SER A 55 -18.71 -2.23 16.02
CA SER A 55 -18.12 -1.49 17.14
C SER A 55 -16.65 -1.85 17.34
N GLU A 56 -16.31 -3.14 17.37
CA GLU A 56 -14.93 -3.61 17.49
C GLU A 56 -14.07 -3.13 16.32
N ARG A 57 -14.58 -3.20 15.09
CA ARG A 57 -13.88 -2.67 13.90
C ARG A 57 -13.66 -1.16 13.99
N SER A 58 -14.66 -0.40 14.43
CA SER A 58 -14.51 1.06 14.59
C SER A 58 -13.49 1.40 15.68
N ALA A 59 -13.46 0.64 16.77
CA ALA A 59 -12.50 0.82 17.85
C ALA A 59 -11.08 0.40 17.43
N SER A 60 -10.93 -0.65 16.61
CA SER A 60 -9.63 -1.06 16.09
C SER A 60 -9.10 -0.05 15.07
N GLN A 61 -9.96 0.49 14.20
CA GLN A 61 -9.61 1.58 13.28
C GLN A 61 -9.15 2.83 14.03
N ALA A 62 -9.88 3.27 15.06
CA ALA A 62 -9.49 4.41 15.88
C ALA A 62 -8.14 4.19 16.62
N ARG A 63 -7.87 2.97 17.10
CA ARG A 63 -6.57 2.62 17.70
C ARG A 63 -5.45 2.62 16.66
N ALA A 64 -5.70 2.08 15.47
CA ALA A 64 -4.74 2.08 14.37
C ALA A 64 -4.39 3.50 13.92
N GLU A 65 -5.38 4.39 13.81
CA GLU A 65 -5.16 5.80 13.48
C GLU A 65 -4.34 6.54 14.55
N ARG A 66 -4.58 6.28 15.83
CA ARG A 66 -3.77 6.86 16.93
C ARG A 66 -2.33 6.36 16.88
N ALA A 67 -2.15 5.03 16.80
CA ALA A 67 -0.82 4.43 16.70
C ALA A 67 -0.05 4.95 15.47
N ALA A 68 -0.73 5.15 14.34
CA ALA A 68 -0.11 5.74 13.15
C ALA A 68 0.33 7.19 13.37
N LYS A 69 -0.45 8.00 14.08
CA LYS A 69 -0.06 9.37 14.46
C LYS A 69 1.12 9.39 15.43
N ASP A 70 1.09 8.56 16.46
CA ASP A 70 2.15 8.47 17.46
C ASP A 70 3.47 8.00 16.82
N LEU A 71 3.39 7.06 15.87
CA LEU A 71 4.52 6.58 15.09
C LEU A 71 5.07 7.67 14.16
N ALA A 72 4.20 8.43 13.50
CA ALA A 72 4.61 9.56 12.67
C ALA A 72 5.34 10.63 13.50
N GLU A 73 4.80 11.02 14.66
CA GLU A 73 5.42 11.98 15.57
C GLU A 73 6.79 11.48 16.07
N THR A 74 6.86 10.22 16.50
CA THR A 74 8.11 9.61 16.98
C THR A 74 9.16 9.56 15.87
N ASN A 75 8.76 9.23 14.64
CA ASN A 75 9.67 9.26 13.49
C ASN A 75 10.15 10.67 13.18
N THR A 76 9.32 11.70 13.30
CA THR A 76 9.74 13.10 13.16
C THR A 76 10.77 13.48 14.22
N LEU A 77 10.56 13.06 15.48
CA LEU A 77 11.50 13.31 16.58
C LEU A 77 12.83 12.56 16.38
N LEU A 78 12.78 11.30 15.97
CA LEU A 78 13.98 10.51 15.66
C LEU A 78 14.75 11.10 14.50
N LEU A 79 14.05 11.50 13.43
CA LEU A 79 14.68 12.17 12.29
C LEU A 79 15.32 13.48 12.72
N ALA A 80 14.67 14.27 13.56
CA ALA A 80 15.23 15.51 14.09
C ALA A 80 16.48 15.30 14.96
N LEU A 81 16.56 14.20 15.71
CA LEU A 81 17.77 13.84 16.44
C LEU A 81 18.90 13.39 15.49
N ASP A 82 18.53 12.65 14.45
CA ASP A 82 19.47 12.08 13.48
C ASP A 82 20.03 13.13 12.52
N THR A 83 19.19 14.01 11.97
CA THR A 83 19.57 15.01 10.97
C THR A 83 19.66 16.44 11.53
N GLY A 84 19.37 16.62 12.81
CA GLY A 84 19.16 17.96 13.38
C GLY A 84 17.80 18.54 12.99
N SER A 85 17.42 19.63 13.66
CA SER A 85 16.17 20.35 13.37
C SER A 85 16.27 21.83 13.67
N LYS A 86 15.57 22.65 12.87
CA LYS A 86 15.35 24.09 13.10
C LYS A 86 13.90 24.40 13.47
N ASP A 87 13.06 23.38 13.60
CA ASP A 87 11.66 23.56 13.97
C ASP A 87 11.55 23.70 15.50
N PRO A 88 11.17 24.88 16.02
CA PRO A 88 11.07 25.11 17.46
C PRO A 88 10.05 24.19 18.13
N GLY A 89 9.00 23.75 17.41
CA GLY A 89 8.00 22.82 17.95
C GLY A 89 8.59 21.45 18.22
N VAL A 90 9.41 20.95 17.29
CA VAL A 90 10.11 19.65 17.44
C VAL A 90 11.18 19.75 18.53
N ILE A 91 11.94 20.85 18.58
CA ILE A 91 12.95 21.09 19.61
C ILE A 91 12.32 21.14 21.01
N ALA A 92 11.20 21.87 21.17
CA ALA A 92 10.46 21.92 22.43
C ALA A 92 9.91 20.55 22.85
N GLN A 93 9.40 19.75 21.90
CA GLN A 93 8.96 18.38 22.17
C GLN A 93 10.09 17.46 22.62
N LEU A 94 11.29 17.57 22.02
CA LEU A 94 12.47 16.82 22.44
C LEU A 94 12.91 17.23 23.86
N GLY A 95 12.94 18.54 24.15
CA GLY A 95 13.24 19.04 25.49
C GLY A 95 12.24 18.57 26.56
N ALA A 96 10.95 18.52 26.22
CA ALA A 96 9.92 18.01 27.12
C ALA A 96 10.04 16.50 27.42
N ARG A 97 10.75 15.74 26.56
CA ARG A 97 11.04 14.30 26.74
C ARG A 97 12.36 14.04 27.47
N GLU A 98 12.87 15.01 28.24
CA GLU A 98 14.10 14.93 29.06
C GLU A 98 15.40 14.71 28.27
N LEU A 99 15.40 14.96 26.96
CA LEU A 99 16.64 15.05 26.21
C LEU A 99 17.32 16.37 26.59
N ARG A 100 18.62 16.32 26.91
CA ARG A 100 19.43 17.48 27.31
C ARG A 100 19.67 18.42 26.12
N VAL A 101 18.63 19.10 25.67
CA VAL A 101 18.69 20.23 24.76
C VAL A 101 18.84 21.49 25.60
N ALA A 102 19.73 22.42 25.22
CA ALA A 102 19.84 23.70 25.92
C ALA A 102 18.48 24.43 25.83
N GLU A 103 18.05 25.06 26.94
CA GLU A 103 16.72 25.70 27.04
C GLU A 103 16.50 26.82 26.01
N ASP A 104 17.59 27.35 25.45
CA ASP A 104 17.65 28.44 24.49
C ASP A 104 18.15 28.02 23.09
N ALA A 105 18.26 26.72 22.80
CA ALA A 105 18.72 26.26 21.50
C ALA A 105 17.70 26.55 20.39
N GLU A 106 18.01 27.51 19.51
CA GLU A 106 17.22 27.78 18.29
C GLU A 106 17.37 26.68 17.23
N THR A 107 18.46 25.93 17.29
CA THR A 107 18.77 24.84 16.36
C THR A 107 19.32 23.64 17.12
N LEU A 108 18.82 22.46 16.77
CA LEU A 108 19.39 21.20 17.22
C LEU A 108 20.38 20.70 16.16
N ASP A 109 21.66 20.64 16.51
CA ASP A 109 22.65 19.99 15.67
C ASP A 109 22.40 18.48 15.60
N SER A 110 22.63 17.89 14.44
CA SER A 110 22.55 16.44 14.25
C SER A 110 23.53 15.71 15.18
N ALA A 111 23.01 14.72 15.92
CA ALA A 111 23.85 13.82 16.71
C ALA A 111 24.81 13.02 15.81
N VAL A 112 24.37 12.67 14.60
CA VAL A 112 25.19 11.98 13.60
C VAL A 112 26.32 12.88 13.11
N ASP A 113 26.05 14.16 12.81
CA ASP A 113 27.07 15.10 12.36
C ASP A 113 28.12 15.34 13.44
N LYS A 114 27.72 15.50 14.71
CA LYS A 114 28.67 15.66 15.82
C LYS A 114 29.52 14.42 16.03
N ARG A 115 28.92 13.22 15.98
CA ARG A 115 29.66 11.96 16.05
C ARG A 115 30.62 11.84 14.87
N HIS A 116 30.17 12.15 13.67
CA HIS A 116 30.97 12.15 12.46
C HIS A 116 32.15 13.12 12.54
N LEU A 117 31.94 14.35 13.01
CA LEU A 117 33.01 15.32 13.24
C LEU A 117 34.01 14.82 14.28
N LEU A 118 33.53 14.17 15.36
CA LEU A 118 34.41 13.58 16.36
C LEU A 118 35.21 12.42 15.77
N GLU A 119 34.59 11.56 14.96
CA GLU A 119 35.27 10.47 14.26
C GLU A 119 36.31 10.99 13.28
N LEU A 120 36.00 11.99 12.45
CA LEU A 120 36.96 12.63 11.56
C LEU A 120 38.18 13.16 12.32
N LYS A 121 37.96 13.77 13.50
CA LYS A 121 39.04 14.30 14.34
C LYS A 121 39.84 13.25 15.11
N THR A 122 39.27 12.06 15.34
CA THR A 122 39.89 11.03 16.20
C THR A 122 40.37 9.80 15.42
N ARG A 123 39.96 9.64 14.16
CA ARG A 123 40.29 8.46 13.36
C ARG A 123 41.76 8.51 12.93
N LEU A 124 42.56 7.66 13.56
CA LEU A 124 43.92 7.37 13.12
C LEU A 124 43.89 6.58 11.81
N ARG A 125 44.88 6.80 10.95
CA ARG A 125 45.06 6.00 9.74
C ARG A 125 45.34 4.55 10.15
N GLY A 126 44.37 3.67 9.92
CA GLY A 126 44.49 2.24 10.14
C GLY A 126 45.49 1.58 9.20
N ARG A 127 45.72 0.29 9.39
CA ARG A 127 46.61 -0.49 8.52
C ARG A 127 46.00 -0.66 7.13
N SER A 128 46.88 -0.85 6.14
CA SER A 128 46.50 -1.15 4.77
C SER A 128 47.27 -2.35 4.23
N TRP A 129 46.61 -3.16 3.42
CA TRP A 129 47.17 -4.36 2.78
C TRP A 129 46.93 -4.25 1.27
N SER A 130 47.98 -4.08 0.47
CA SER A 130 47.90 -3.94 -1.01
C SER A 130 48.30 -5.24 -1.73
N GLY A 131 48.00 -5.34 -3.04
CA GLY A 131 48.36 -6.51 -3.83
C GLY A 131 47.54 -7.79 -3.54
N GLY A 132 46.36 -7.66 -2.93
CA GLY A 132 45.52 -8.80 -2.57
C GLY A 132 44.82 -9.43 -3.76
N ALA A 133 45.05 -10.71 -4.07
CA ALA A 133 44.34 -11.41 -5.14
C ALA A 133 43.02 -12.02 -4.62
N PRO A 134 41.84 -11.51 -5.00
CA PRO A 134 40.55 -12.05 -4.54
C PRO A 134 40.19 -13.36 -5.25
N THR A 135 39.51 -14.25 -4.54
CA THR A 135 38.89 -15.48 -5.06
C THR A 135 37.51 -15.62 -4.42
N VAL A 136 36.46 -15.68 -5.24
CA VAL A 136 35.07 -15.69 -4.76
C VAL A 136 34.54 -17.13 -4.70
N ASP A 137 34.09 -17.56 -3.52
CA ASP A 137 33.30 -18.77 -3.33
C ASP A 137 31.81 -18.45 -3.50
N ARG A 138 31.28 -18.76 -4.68
CA ARG A 138 29.87 -18.51 -5.03
C ARG A 138 28.87 -19.29 -4.19
N ALA A 139 29.25 -20.44 -3.64
CA ALA A 139 28.34 -21.28 -2.88
C ALA A 139 28.13 -20.72 -1.47
N GLN A 140 29.17 -20.11 -0.90
CA GLN A 140 29.14 -19.56 0.46
C GLN A 140 29.00 -18.04 0.50
N GLY A 141 29.11 -17.33 -0.64
CA GLY A 141 29.14 -15.87 -0.68
C GLY A 141 30.39 -15.26 -0.04
N LYS A 142 31.44 -16.07 0.18
CA LYS A 142 32.68 -15.66 0.83
C LYS A 142 33.76 -15.33 -0.18
N ILE A 143 34.68 -14.46 0.21
CA ILE A 143 35.76 -14.00 -0.65
C ILE A 143 37.08 -14.24 0.06
N ALA A 144 37.94 -15.07 -0.52
CA ALA A 144 39.29 -15.28 -0.03
C ALA A 144 40.24 -14.32 -0.76
N VAL A 145 40.91 -13.42 -0.04
CA VAL A 145 41.90 -12.50 -0.60
C VAL A 145 43.29 -12.93 -0.16
N ARG A 146 44.17 -13.22 -1.12
CA ARG A 146 45.54 -13.69 -0.87
C ARG A 146 46.56 -12.58 -1.09
N PHE A 147 47.44 -12.35 -0.11
CA PHE A 147 48.56 -11.44 -0.16
C PHE A 147 49.87 -12.24 -0.23
N ALA A 148 50.59 -12.13 -1.35
CA ALA A 148 51.78 -12.97 -1.59
C ALA A 148 52.94 -12.68 -0.63
N ASP A 149 53.10 -11.41 -0.22
CA ASP A 149 54.29 -10.94 0.48
C ASP A 149 54.14 -10.88 2.01
N GLN A 150 53.01 -11.34 2.56
CA GLN A 150 52.72 -11.20 3.99
C GLN A 150 52.15 -12.48 4.61
N ALA A 151 52.97 -13.21 5.39
CA ALA A 151 52.53 -14.44 6.05
C ALA A 151 51.54 -14.17 7.21
N ASN A 152 51.68 -13.05 7.90
CA ASN A 152 50.80 -12.62 8.98
C ASN A 152 50.24 -11.23 8.67
N LEU A 153 48.93 -11.16 8.42
CA LEU A 153 48.23 -9.92 8.10
C LEU A 153 47.93 -9.09 9.36
N GLY A 154 47.90 -9.73 10.54
CA GLY A 154 47.50 -9.07 11.79
C GLY A 154 46.02 -8.63 11.82
N ILE A 155 45.19 -9.16 10.92
CA ILE A 155 43.75 -8.90 10.85
C ILE A 155 43.04 -9.81 11.86
N SER A 156 42.23 -9.23 12.74
CA SER A 156 41.46 -10.00 13.71
C SER A 156 40.14 -10.50 13.09
N PRO A 157 39.68 -11.73 13.42
CA PRO A 157 38.33 -12.15 13.10
C PRO A 157 37.29 -11.16 13.67
N GLY A 158 36.30 -10.81 12.86
CA GLY A 158 35.27 -9.82 13.17
C GLY A 158 35.61 -8.38 12.75
N SER A 159 36.86 -8.07 12.39
CA SER A 159 37.25 -6.74 11.89
C SER A 159 36.52 -6.41 10.58
N VAL A 160 36.02 -5.17 10.46
CA VAL A 160 35.47 -4.64 9.21
C VAL A 160 36.62 -4.02 8.40
N LEU A 161 36.71 -4.38 7.13
CA LEU A 161 37.72 -3.93 6.19
C LEU A 161 37.05 -3.30 4.98
N PHE A 162 37.67 -2.26 4.44
CA PHE A 162 37.22 -1.55 3.24
C PHE A 162 38.06 -2.03 2.06
N ALA A 163 37.42 -2.58 1.03
CA ALA A 163 38.12 -3.12 -0.13
C ALA A 163 38.02 -2.18 -1.33
N PHE A 164 39.14 -1.99 -2.02
CA PHE A 164 39.28 -1.21 -3.24
C PHE A 164 40.00 -2.04 -4.29
N GLU A 165 39.63 -1.88 -5.56
CA GLU A 165 40.42 -2.40 -6.67
C GLU A 165 41.65 -1.52 -6.88
N GLU A 166 42.83 -2.12 -6.98
CA GLU A 166 44.09 -1.45 -7.21
C GLU A 166 44.26 -1.16 -8.70
N GLY A 167 44.47 0.10 -9.06
CA GLY A 167 44.62 0.52 -10.45
C GLY A 167 44.56 2.03 -10.63
N ASP A 168 44.51 2.46 -11.89
CA ASP A 168 44.29 3.85 -12.27
C ASP A 168 42.83 4.24 -11.92
N PRO A 169 42.60 5.26 -11.06
CA PRO A 169 41.26 5.75 -10.73
C PRO A 169 40.43 6.09 -11.97
N GLY A 170 41.07 6.61 -13.03
CA GLY A 170 40.42 6.95 -14.30
C GLY A 170 39.99 5.73 -15.14
N LYS A 171 40.42 4.52 -14.78
CA LYS A 171 40.14 3.26 -15.50
C LYS A 171 39.33 2.25 -14.68
N GLY A 172 38.77 2.66 -13.56
CA GLY A 172 37.87 1.81 -12.75
C GLY A 172 38.53 1.15 -11.54
N ALA A 173 39.60 1.73 -10.97
CA ALA A 173 39.97 1.42 -9.59
C ALA A 173 38.84 1.91 -8.66
N GLU A 174 37.89 1.03 -8.39
CA GLU A 174 36.65 1.36 -7.71
C GLU A 174 36.64 0.83 -6.27
N TYR A 175 35.92 1.56 -5.43
CA TYR A 175 35.51 1.06 -4.13
C TYR A 175 34.57 -0.14 -4.30
N ILE A 176 34.96 -1.27 -3.72
CA ILE A 176 34.25 -2.54 -3.89
C ILE A 176 33.14 -2.66 -2.84
N GLY A 177 33.48 -2.38 -1.59
CA GLY A 177 32.54 -2.44 -0.46
C GLY A 177 33.22 -2.73 0.87
N GLU A 178 32.40 -3.07 1.86
CA GLU A 178 32.80 -3.37 3.23
C GLU A 178 32.66 -4.85 3.52
N PHE A 179 33.68 -5.40 4.16
CA PHE A 179 33.79 -6.82 4.40
C PHE A 179 34.19 -7.09 5.84
N ARG A 180 33.51 -8.04 6.48
CA ARG A 180 33.92 -8.58 7.77
C ARG A 180 34.93 -9.69 7.54
N ALA A 181 36.06 -9.64 8.24
CA ALA A 181 37.04 -10.71 8.24
C ALA A 181 36.53 -11.89 9.09
N ILE A 182 36.30 -13.04 8.48
CA ILE A 182 35.92 -14.28 9.18
C ILE A 182 37.16 -14.95 9.76
N ASN A 183 38.22 -15.02 8.96
CA ASN A 183 39.48 -15.67 9.31
C ASN A 183 40.63 -15.01 8.55
N ALA A 184 41.80 -14.91 9.17
CA ALA A 184 43.02 -14.42 8.53
C ALA A 184 44.20 -15.32 8.93
N ALA A 185 44.72 -16.10 7.98
CA ALA A 185 45.82 -17.02 8.22
C ALA A 185 46.67 -17.21 6.95
N GLN A 186 47.99 -17.36 7.11
CA GLN A 186 48.93 -17.68 6.03
C GLN A 186 48.81 -16.73 4.82
N GLY A 187 48.69 -15.43 5.08
CA GLY A 187 48.52 -14.41 4.04
C GLY A 187 47.18 -14.46 3.29
N VAL A 188 46.20 -15.23 3.75
CA VAL A 188 44.85 -15.27 3.18
C VAL A 188 43.85 -14.76 4.22
N VAL A 189 43.02 -13.79 3.82
CA VAL A 189 41.87 -13.35 4.60
C VAL A 189 40.58 -13.82 3.93
N THR A 190 39.70 -14.45 4.70
CA THR A 190 38.35 -14.81 4.26
C THR A 190 37.40 -13.72 4.71
N LEU A 191 36.68 -13.16 3.75
CA LEU A 191 35.82 -12.00 3.88
C LEU A 191 34.36 -12.38 3.60
N GLU A 192 33.44 -11.77 4.34
CA GLU A 192 32.01 -11.74 4.03
C GLU A 192 31.52 -10.29 3.91
N PRO A 193 30.60 -9.95 2.99
CA PRO A 193 30.04 -8.61 2.91
C PRO A 193 29.34 -8.20 4.22
N VAL A 194 29.47 -6.93 4.63
CA VAL A 194 28.84 -6.40 5.87
C VAL A 194 27.36 -6.05 5.68
N VAL A 195 26.80 -6.18 4.47
CA VAL A 195 25.42 -5.77 4.17
C VAL A 195 24.44 -6.39 5.18
N PRO A 196 23.57 -5.60 5.84
CA PRO A 196 22.66 -6.11 6.85
C PRO A 196 21.75 -7.22 6.29
N PRO A 197 21.62 -8.37 6.99
CA PRO A 197 20.80 -9.49 6.54
C PRO A 197 19.30 -9.18 6.49
N GLU A 198 18.84 -8.12 7.17
CA GLU A 198 17.41 -7.84 7.38
C GLU A 198 16.68 -7.19 6.18
N ALA A 199 17.37 -6.76 5.12
CA ALA A 199 16.73 -5.86 4.16
C ALA A 199 16.08 -6.50 2.91
N GLN A 200 16.46 -7.69 2.41
CA GLN A 200 15.88 -8.24 1.15
C GLN A 200 16.03 -9.78 1.04
N PRO A 201 15.27 -10.47 0.15
CA PRO A 201 15.44 -11.90 -0.11
C PRO A 201 16.87 -12.19 -0.61
N GLU A 202 17.67 -12.83 0.25
CA GLU A 202 19.12 -13.05 0.11
C GLU A 202 19.56 -13.61 -1.27
N ALA A 203 18.70 -14.37 -1.94
CA ALA A 203 19.09 -15.20 -3.08
C ALA A 203 19.39 -14.45 -4.41
N GLU A 204 18.86 -13.23 -4.63
CA GLU A 204 19.01 -12.54 -5.93
C GLU A 204 19.98 -11.36 -5.92
N ARG A 205 20.07 -10.61 -4.81
CA ARG A 205 20.96 -9.44 -4.73
C ARG A 205 22.42 -9.84 -4.57
N ASP A 206 22.70 -10.89 -3.80
CA ASP A 206 24.05 -11.45 -3.65
C ASP A 206 24.66 -11.80 -5.00
N LYS A 207 23.86 -12.34 -5.92
CA LYS A 207 24.35 -12.72 -7.25
C LYS A 207 24.83 -11.53 -8.08
N ARG A 208 24.20 -10.36 -7.97
CA ARG A 208 24.59 -9.16 -8.75
C ARG A 208 25.83 -8.49 -8.17
N GLU A 209 25.89 -8.34 -6.85
CA GLU A 209 27.07 -7.78 -6.18
C GLU A 209 28.28 -8.69 -6.35
N LEU A 210 28.11 -10.00 -6.12
CA LEU A 210 29.17 -10.98 -6.39
C LEU A 210 29.57 -10.95 -7.87
N ALA A 211 28.62 -10.83 -8.81
CA ALA A 211 28.96 -10.71 -10.23
C ALA A 211 29.68 -9.39 -10.59
N ARG A 212 29.51 -8.32 -9.81
CA ARG A 212 30.31 -7.08 -9.94
C ARG A 212 31.71 -7.31 -9.41
N ILE A 213 31.84 -7.86 -8.21
CA ILE A 213 33.12 -8.22 -7.57
C ILE A 213 33.94 -9.14 -8.48
N MET A 214 33.30 -10.12 -9.10
CA MET A 214 33.93 -11.05 -10.04
C MET A 214 34.34 -10.43 -11.38
N ARG A 215 33.79 -9.27 -11.74
CA ARG A 215 34.20 -8.52 -12.94
C ARG A 215 35.42 -7.65 -12.69
N GLY A 216 35.74 -7.34 -11.42
CA GLY A 216 37.00 -6.72 -11.03
C GLY A 216 38.17 -7.59 -11.50
N ARG A 217 39.16 -6.96 -12.12
CA ARG A 217 40.31 -7.65 -12.73
C ARG A 217 41.61 -7.40 -11.96
N GLY A 218 41.64 -6.34 -11.15
CA GLY A 218 42.80 -5.89 -10.42
C GLY A 218 43.01 -6.60 -9.08
N PRO A 219 44.24 -6.53 -8.54
CA PRO A 219 44.48 -6.82 -7.14
C PRO A 219 43.67 -5.85 -6.26
N TRP A 220 43.50 -6.21 -5.00
CA TRP A 220 42.75 -5.43 -4.03
C TRP A 220 43.68 -4.76 -3.03
N VAL A 221 43.27 -3.58 -2.59
CA VAL A 221 43.79 -2.95 -1.38
C VAL A 221 42.71 -3.02 -0.31
N LEU A 222 43.05 -3.57 0.85
CA LEU A 222 42.20 -3.58 2.03
C LEU A 222 42.67 -2.50 2.99
N TYR A 223 41.74 -1.75 3.56
CA TYR A 223 42.00 -0.79 4.63
C TYR A 223 41.25 -1.19 5.90
N GLU A 224 41.91 -1.08 7.04
CA GLU A 224 41.31 -1.30 8.37
C GLU A 224 40.33 -0.18 8.74
N SER A 225 40.67 1.04 8.35
CA SER A 225 39.83 2.23 8.48
C SER A 225 39.74 2.91 7.13
N MET A 226 38.58 3.43 6.77
CA MET A 226 38.45 4.23 5.55
C MET A 226 39.48 5.37 5.55
N PRO A 227 40.22 5.60 4.44
CA PRO A 227 41.09 6.75 4.32
C PRO A 227 40.32 8.03 4.65
N VAL A 228 40.84 8.78 5.62
CA VAL A 228 40.28 10.08 5.99
C VAL A 228 40.83 11.10 5.03
N ASP A 229 39.94 11.95 4.55
CA ASP A 229 40.31 13.11 3.77
C ASP A 229 40.98 14.15 4.67
N THR A 230 42.17 14.61 4.28
CA THR A 230 42.96 15.57 5.05
C THR A 230 43.43 16.70 4.13
N HIS A 231 43.78 17.85 4.72
CA HIS A 231 44.26 19.01 3.96
C HIS A 231 45.62 18.74 3.29
N ASP A 232 46.43 17.85 3.86
CA ASP A 232 47.78 17.51 3.41
C ASP A 232 47.82 16.32 2.41
N VAL A 233 46.70 15.64 2.15
CA VAL A 233 46.70 14.38 1.38
C VAL A 233 47.24 14.53 -0.05
N PHE A 234 47.15 15.73 -0.62
CA PHE A 234 47.67 16.07 -1.95
C PHE A 234 48.72 17.19 -1.91
N GLU A 235 49.36 17.42 -0.76
CA GLU A 235 50.43 18.39 -0.66
C GLU A 235 51.56 18.07 -1.66
N GLY A 236 51.96 19.05 -2.45
CA GLY A 236 52.99 18.90 -3.50
C GLY A 236 52.49 18.33 -4.83
N VAL A 237 51.22 17.93 -4.96
CA VAL A 237 50.64 17.54 -6.25
C VAL A 237 50.35 18.79 -7.09
N PRO A 238 50.84 18.87 -8.36
CA PRO A 238 50.56 20.03 -9.21
C PRO A 238 49.06 20.22 -9.49
N PRO A 239 48.56 21.47 -9.56
CA PRO A 239 47.14 21.77 -9.84
C PRO A 239 46.59 21.10 -11.11
N GLU A 240 47.39 21.02 -12.17
CA GLU A 240 46.98 20.39 -13.44
C GLU A 240 46.71 18.89 -13.29
N GLN A 241 47.45 18.22 -12.39
CA GLN A 241 47.25 16.81 -12.11
C GLN A 241 45.97 16.59 -11.28
N LEU A 242 45.68 17.47 -10.32
CA LEU A 242 44.44 17.44 -9.57
C LEU A 242 43.21 17.61 -10.47
N LYS A 243 43.28 18.52 -11.45
CA LYS A 243 42.22 18.68 -12.48
C LYS A 243 42.04 17.47 -13.39
N THR A 244 43.08 16.62 -13.50
CA THR A 244 42.99 15.35 -14.26
C THR A 244 42.32 14.26 -13.43
N TRP A 245 42.54 14.24 -12.12
CA TRP A 245 42.00 13.22 -11.22
C TRP A 245 40.58 13.52 -10.74
N PHE A 246 40.26 14.80 -10.57
CA PHE A 246 38.98 15.26 -10.02
C PHE A 246 38.22 16.12 -11.03
N SER A 247 36.90 16.18 -10.87
CA SER A 247 36.09 17.19 -11.56
C SER A 247 36.55 18.60 -11.17
N GLU A 248 36.43 19.56 -12.09
CA GLU A 248 36.85 20.95 -11.91
C GLU A 248 36.42 21.57 -10.56
N PRO A 249 35.16 21.47 -10.10
CA PRO A 249 34.77 22.07 -8.82
C PRO A 249 35.51 21.48 -7.62
N VAL A 250 35.79 20.18 -7.66
CA VAL A 250 36.50 19.49 -6.57
C VAL A 250 37.99 19.82 -6.62
N ALA A 251 38.59 19.87 -7.81
CA ALA A 251 39.99 20.26 -7.97
C ALA A 251 40.24 21.70 -7.47
N GLU A 252 39.34 22.63 -7.77
CA GLU A 252 39.41 24.01 -7.29
C GLU A 252 39.38 24.08 -5.75
N GLU A 253 38.57 23.25 -5.09
CA GLU A 253 38.55 23.20 -3.62
C GLU A 253 39.92 22.82 -3.03
N TYR A 254 40.64 21.88 -3.63
CA TYR A 254 41.99 21.51 -3.19
C TYR A 254 43.03 22.59 -3.50
N ILE A 255 42.93 23.24 -4.67
CA ILE A 255 43.88 24.27 -5.09
C ILE A 255 43.76 25.53 -4.23
N ARG A 256 42.54 25.86 -3.79
CA ARG A 256 42.26 27.06 -2.98
C ARG A 256 42.49 26.84 -1.48
N ASP A 257 42.66 25.60 -1.03
CA ASP A 257 42.80 25.26 0.39
C ASP A 257 44.00 25.99 1.03
N GLY A 258 43.77 26.66 2.15
CA GLY A 258 44.73 27.55 2.80
C GLY A 258 44.96 28.91 2.13
N GLY A 259 44.27 29.19 1.00
CA GLY A 259 44.36 30.44 0.25
C GLY A 259 43.46 31.56 0.77
N GLU A 260 43.42 32.68 0.03
CA GLU A 260 42.55 33.81 0.34
C GLU A 260 41.06 33.47 0.10
N LEU A 261 40.20 33.98 0.98
CA LEU A 261 38.75 33.89 0.82
C LEU A 261 38.25 34.86 -0.24
N THR A 262 37.22 34.44 -0.96
CA THR A 262 36.40 35.30 -1.80
C THR A 262 35.11 35.68 -1.08
N ASN A 263 34.47 36.77 -1.51
CA ASN A 263 33.20 37.21 -0.92
C ASN A 263 32.08 36.18 -1.09
N ASP A 264 32.19 35.30 -2.09
CA ASP A 264 31.21 34.26 -2.41
C ASP A 264 31.41 32.99 -1.58
N ASP A 265 32.51 32.85 -0.83
CA ASP A 265 32.76 31.65 -0.04
C ASP A 265 31.80 31.56 1.15
N PRO A 266 31.18 30.38 1.36
CA PRO A 266 30.22 30.18 2.43
C PRO A 266 30.92 30.25 3.80
N PRO A 267 30.24 30.70 4.87
CA PRO A 267 30.83 30.86 6.19
C PRO A 267 31.52 29.61 6.73
N GLN A 268 31.03 28.42 6.38
CA GLN A 268 31.60 27.14 6.83
C GLN A 268 32.98 26.83 6.24
N ARG A 269 33.40 27.53 5.18
CA ARG A 269 34.73 27.39 4.56
C ARG A 269 35.73 28.45 5.04
N ARG A 270 35.37 29.22 6.07
CA ARG A 270 36.21 30.28 6.62
C ARG A 270 36.85 29.78 7.89
N GLU A 271 38.17 29.71 7.90
CA GLU A 271 38.94 29.36 9.09
C GLU A 271 39.78 30.58 9.50
N GLY A 272 39.63 30.99 10.75
CA GLY A 272 40.35 32.13 11.31
C GLY A 272 41.71 31.69 11.84
N PHE A 273 42.75 32.45 11.52
CA PHE A 273 44.10 32.27 12.05
C PHE A 273 44.54 33.52 12.79
N ASN A 274 45.25 33.34 13.90
CA ASN A 274 45.89 34.45 14.61
C ASN A 274 47.15 34.94 13.87
N ALA A 275 47.78 36.00 14.39
CA ALA A 275 49.01 36.57 13.82
C ALA A 275 50.18 35.57 13.73
N ASP A 276 50.19 34.56 14.61
CA ASP A 276 51.19 33.48 14.62
C ASP A 276 50.85 32.33 13.65
N GLY A 277 49.75 32.43 12.90
CA GLY A 277 49.30 31.42 11.94
C GLY A 277 48.67 30.18 12.58
N GLN A 278 48.26 30.25 13.84
CA GLN A 278 47.54 29.18 14.52
C GLN A 278 46.03 29.34 14.33
N PRO A 279 45.27 28.24 14.14
CA PRO A 279 43.82 28.30 14.00
C PRO A 279 43.19 28.79 15.31
N VAL A 280 42.23 29.72 15.20
CA VAL A 280 41.42 30.23 16.30
C VAL A 280 39.96 29.81 16.13
N GLY A 281 39.28 29.56 17.24
CA GLY A 281 37.87 29.19 17.23
C GLY A 281 36.96 30.38 16.89
N PRO A 282 35.72 30.14 16.42
CA PRO A 282 34.77 31.21 16.10
C PRO A 282 34.50 32.22 17.23
N ASP A 283 34.58 31.75 18.48
CA ASP A 283 34.37 32.58 19.67
C ASP A 283 35.55 33.52 19.96
N ASP A 284 36.73 33.23 19.39
CA ASP A 284 37.98 33.97 19.59
C ASP A 284 38.33 34.88 18.40
N TYR A 285 37.42 35.03 17.43
CA TYR A 285 37.62 35.91 16.29
C TYR A 285 37.71 37.38 16.73
N ASN A 286 38.79 38.04 16.31
CA ASN A 286 39.07 39.45 16.62
C ASN A 286 39.46 40.22 15.34
N ALA A 287 39.74 41.53 15.49
CA ALA A 287 40.09 42.38 14.34
C ALA A 287 41.39 41.97 13.62
N ASP A 288 42.28 41.25 14.32
CA ASP A 288 43.56 40.77 13.79
C ASP A 288 43.48 39.35 13.20
N THR A 289 42.28 38.75 13.19
CA THR A 289 42.07 37.40 12.66
C THR A 289 42.17 37.40 11.14
N VAL A 290 43.12 36.64 10.61
CA VAL A 290 43.29 36.43 9.17
C VAL A 290 42.47 35.21 8.77
N TYR A 291 41.47 35.40 7.92
CA TYR A 291 40.65 34.31 7.43
C TYR A 291 41.26 33.68 6.18
N ARG A 292 41.29 32.35 6.14
CA ARG A 292 41.69 31.58 4.97
C ARG A 292 40.57 30.65 4.52
N TYR A 293 40.58 30.31 3.25
CA TYR A 293 39.70 29.31 2.70
C TYR A 293 40.12 27.93 3.22
N SER A 294 39.19 27.25 3.86
CA SER A 294 39.37 25.90 4.39
C SER A 294 38.39 24.97 3.70
N ARG A 295 38.92 23.97 3.00
CA ARG A 295 38.11 22.98 2.29
C ARG A 295 37.40 22.08 3.30
N GLN A 296 36.15 21.74 3.01
CA GLN A 296 35.43 20.76 3.80
C GLN A 296 36.04 19.36 3.60
N LEU A 297 36.57 18.78 4.69
CA LEU A 297 37.02 17.39 4.71
C LEU A 297 35.84 16.44 4.55
N ARG A 298 36.02 15.40 3.74
CA ARG A 298 35.00 14.40 3.45
C ARG A 298 35.28 13.10 4.21
N ASP A 299 34.30 12.62 5.00
CA ASP A 299 34.35 11.24 5.48
C ASP A 299 33.77 10.31 4.42
N TYR A 300 34.64 9.67 3.66
CA TYR A 300 34.23 8.72 2.64
C TYR A 300 33.46 7.52 3.22
N ALA A 301 33.70 7.12 4.48
CA ALA A 301 32.97 6.02 5.10
C ALA A 301 31.49 6.40 5.24
N TYR A 302 31.24 7.58 5.82
CA TYR A 302 29.90 8.11 5.97
C TYR A 302 29.20 8.29 4.62
N LEU A 303 29.87 8.89 3.63
CA LEU A 303 29.29 9.11 2.31
C LEU A 303 28.95 7.80 1.59
N PHE A 304 29.79 6.76 1.72
CA PHE A 304 29.50 5.44 1.15
C PHE A 304 28.39 4.72 1.90
N HIS A 305 28.33 4.83 3.23
CA HIS A 305 27.20 4.32 4.02
C HIS A 305 25.90 4.98 3.60
N GLN A 306 25.89 6.31 3.44
CA GLN A 306 24.71 7.06 3.00
C GLN A 306 24.30 6.65 1.57
N ALA A 307 25.25 6.56 0.64
CA ALA A 307 24.98 6.11 -0.73
C ALA A 307 24.44 4.67 -0.76
N GLN A 308 24.96 3.78 0.10
CA GLN A 308 24.48 2.41 0.22
C GLN A 308 23.09 2.34 0.85
N ALA A 309 22.81 3.16 1.87
CA ALA A 309 21.48 3.28 2.47
C ALA A 309 20.45 3.75 1.44
N HIS A 310 20.76 4.81 0.70
CA HIS A 310 19.91 5.31 -0.38
C HIS A 310 19.71 4.25 -1.47
N LYS A 311 20.75 3.51 -1.85
CA LYS A 311 20.61 2.37 -2.78
C LYS A 311 19.69 1.29 -2.23
N ILE A 312 19.77 0.95 -0.94
CA ILE A 312 18.86 -0.02 -0.30
C ILE A 312 17.43 0.50 -0.36
N GLU A 313 17.20 1.76 -0.03
CA GLU A 313 15.89 2.41 -0.10
C GLU A 313 15.32 2.36 -1.53
N MET A 314 16.11 2.74 -2.54
CA MET A 314 15.68 2.67 -3.95
C MET A 314 15.32 1.24 -4.37
N LEU A 315 16.09 0.24 -3.92
CA LEU A 315 15.81 -1.16 -4.23
C LEU A 315 14.56 -1.68 -3.50
N ALA A 316 14.31 -1.25 -2.27
CA ALA A 316 13.09 -1.56 -1.54
C ALA A 316 11.86 -0.90 -2.20
N ALA A 317 11.99 0.36 -2.65
CA ALA A 317 10.96 1.06 -3.40
C ALA A 317 10.66 0.37 -4.74
N LEU A 318 11.69 -0.12 -5.43
CA LEU A 318 11.53 -0.91 -6.66
C LEU A 318 10.74 -2.20 -6.41
N ASP A 319 11.09 -2.96 -5.36
CA ASP A 319 10.41 -4.21 -4.98
C ASP A 319 8.94 -3.97 -4.58
N ALA A 320 8.69 -2.91 -3.81
CA ALA A 320 7.34 -2.49 -3.46
C ALA A 320 6.51 -2.14 -4.71
N ALA A 321 7.09 -1.37 -5.64
CA ALA A 321 6.44 -1.03 -6.91
C ALA A 321 6.17 -2.26 -7.79
N GLN A 322 7.07 -3.25 -7.79
CA GLN A 322 6.88 -4.52 -8.49
C GLN A 322 5.72 -5.32 -7.87
N THR A 323 5.70 -5.46 -6.55
CA THR A 323 4.61 -6.13 -5.82
C THR A 323 3.26 -5.49 -6.09
N ASP A 324 3.18 -4.16 -6.09
CA ASP A 324 1.95 -3.44 -6.41
C ASP A 324 1.57 -3.62 -7.89
N GLY A 325 2.55 -3.65 -8.80
CA GLY A 325 2.34 -4.01 -10.20
C GLY A 325 1.68 -5.38 -10.36
N ASP A 326 2.17 -6.39 -9.64
CA ASP A 326 1.61 -7.75 -9.66
C ASP A 326 0.18 -7.79 -9.12
N ARG A 327 -0.10 -7.09 -8.01
CA ARG A 327 -1.46 -6.95 -7.46
C ARG A 327 -2.41 -6.30 -8.46
N LEU A 328 -1.98 -5.25 -9.15
CA LEU A 328 -2.76 -4.59 -10.19
C LEU A 328 -3.04 -5.50 -11.38
N GLN A 329 -2.08 -6.35 -11.77
CA GLN A 329 -2.30 -7.35 -12.82
C GLN A 329 -3.36 -8.38 -12.41
N VAL A 330 -3.33 -8.87 -11.17
CA VAL A 330 -4.36 -9.78 -10.63
C VAL A 330 -5.73 -9.11 -10.60
N ALA A 331 -5.81 -7.86 -10.13
CA ALA A 331 -7.05 -7.09 -10.12
C ALA A 331 -7.60 -6.88 -11.54
N LEU A 332 -6.72 -6.55 -12.50
CA LEU A 332 -7.09 -6.39 -13.91
C LEU A 332 -7.64 -7.70 -14.51
N ALA A 333 -7.02 -8.84 -14.21
CA ALA A 333 -7.50 -10.14 -14.65
C ALA A 333 -8.90 -10.45 -14.10
N SER A 334 -9.13 -10.19 -12.80
CA SER A 334 -10.45 -10.35 -12.16
C SER A 334 -11.51 -9.42 -12.77
N ALA A 335 -11.15 -8.16 -13.04
CA ALA A 335 -12.03 -7.20 -13.69
C ALA A 335 -12.43 -7.66 -15.11
N LYS A 336 -11.47 -8.17 -15.90
CA LYS A 336 -11.74 -8.75 -17.23
C LYS A 336 -12.70 -9.93 -17.14
N GLN A 337 -12.52 -10.83 -16.18
CA GLN A 337 -13.44 -11.95 -15.96
C GLN A 337 -14.86 -11.47 -15.62
N SER A 338 -14.97 -10.43 -14.78
CA SER A 338 -16.25 -9.82 -14.42
C SER A 338 -16.95 -9.20 -15.64
N VAL A 339 -16.21 -8.49 -16.50
CA VAL A 339 -16.74 -7.91 -17.75
C VAL A 339 -17.27 -9.02 -18.67
N THR A 340 -16.51 -10.09 -18.87
CA THR A 340 -16.94 -11.25 -19.66
C THR A 340 -18.22 -11.87 -19.10
N TYR A 341 -18.28 -12.10 -17.78
CA TYR A 341 -19.46 -12.64 -17.12
C TYR A 341 -20.71 -11.75 -17.33
N ARG A 342 -20.57 -10.44 -17.08
CA ARG A 342 -21.69 -9.48 -17.26
C ARG A 342 -22.14 -9.38 -18.71
N THR A 343 -21.23 -9.47 -19.66
CA THR A 343 -21.55 -9.45 -21.09
C THR A 343 -22.38 -10.67 -21.48
N ALA A 344 -22.01 -11.85 -20.97
CA ALA A 344 -22.78 -13.08 -21.16
C ALA A 344 -24.16 -13.02 -20.50
N GLU A 345 -24.25 -12.45 -19.30
CA GLU A 345 -25.51 -12.23 -18.58
C GLU A 345 -26.45 -11.31 -19.36
N VAL A 346 -25.96 -10.17 -19.87
CA VAL A 346 -26.72 -9.24 -20.70
C VAL A 346 -27.24 -9.93 -21.97
N ALA A 347 -26.40 -10.73 -22.64
CA ALA A 347 -26.82 -11.48 -23.83
C ALA A 347 -27.94 -12.49 -23.50
N LYS A 348 -27.83 -13.20 -22.37
CA LYS A 348 -28.87 -14.13 -21.90
C LYS A 348 -30.18 -13.39 -21.60
N LEU A 349 -30.14 -12.31 -20.83
CA LEU A 349 -31.33 -11.53 -20.46
C LEU A 349 -32.01 -10.90 -21.69
N THR A 350 -31.22 -10.48 -22.68
CA THR A 350 -31.76 -9.95 -23.95
C THR A 350 -32.53 -11.02 -24.73
N LYS A 351 -32.01 -12.26 -24.75
CA LYS A 351 -32.69 -13.40 -25.35
C LYS A 351 -33.99 -13.74 -24.61
N GLU A 352 -33.94 -13.81 -23.28
CA GLU A 352 -35.12 -14.07 -22.44
C GLU A 352 -36.21 -13.00 -22.63
N LEU A 353 -35.82 -11.73 -22.66
CA LEU A 353 -36.74 -10.61 -22.93
C LEU A 353 -37.44 -10.74 -24.29
N THR A 354 -36.71 -11.19 -25.32
CA THR A 354 -37.29 -11.44 -26.65
C THR A 354 -38.29 -12.60 -26.63
N GLY A 355 -38.00 -13.65 -25.86
CA GLY A 355 -38.92 -14.76 -25.62
C GLY A 355 -40.21 -14.30 -24.93
N LEU A 356 -40.08 -13.55 -23.82
CA LEU A 356 -41.22 -13.01 -23.08
C LEU A 356 -42.09 -12.08 -23.94
N LYS A 357 -41.49 -11.27 -24.82
CA LYS A 357 -42.25 -10.45 -25.78
C LYS A 357 -43.04 -11.30 -26.78
N THR A 358 -42.47 -12.43 -27.22
CA THR A 358 -43.15 -13.37 -28.12
C THR A 358 -44.33 -14.03 -27.40
N ASP A 359 -44.13 -14.48 -26.16
CA ASP A 359 -45.17 -15.09 -25.35
C ASP A 359 -46.30 -14.11 -25.03
N LEU A 360 -45.97 -12.87 -24.68
CA LEU A 360 -46.95 -11.81 -24.46
C LEU A 360 -47.79 -11.55 -25.71
N LYS A 361 -47.17 -11.54 -26.90
CA LYS A 361 -47.90 -11.42 -28.17
C LYS A 361 -48.83 -12.62 -28.40
N ALA A 362 -48.38 -13.84 -28.12
CA ALA A 362 -49.20 -15.05 -28.24
C ALA A 362 -50.40 -15.02 -27.28
N LEU A 363 -50.19 -14.63 -26.02
CA LEU A 363 -51.26 -14.48 -25.02
C LEU A 363 -52.27 -13.39 -25.43
N THR A 364 -51.80 -12.27 -25.97
CA THR A 364 -52.67 -11.19 -26.48
C THR A 364 -53.56 -11.68 -27.63
N ASN A 365 -52.98 -12.43 -28.56
CA ASN A 365 -53.73 -13.04 -29.67
C ASN A 365 -54.75 -14.06 -29.16
N PHE A 366 -54.36 -14.93 -28.24
CA PHE A 366 -55.25 -15.93 -27.64
C PHE A 366 -56.42 -15.28 -26.90
N TYR A 367 -56.14 -14.26 -26.08
CA TYR A 367 -57.17 -13.48 -25.39
C TYR A 367 -58.18 -12.88 -26.38
N THR A 368 -57.70 -12.33 -27.50
CA THR A 368 -58.56 -11.78 -28.55
C THR A 368 -59.43 -12.86 -29.20
N GLN A 369 -58.88 -14.05 -29.46
CA GLN A 369 -59.64 -15.19 -29.98
C GLN A 369 -60.72 -15.66 -29.00
N VAL A 370 -60.40 -15.74 -27.71
CA VAL A 370 -61.37 -16.11 -26.66
C VAL A 370 -62.49 -15.08 -26.57
N GLN A 371 -62.18 -13.78 -26.64
CA GLN A 371 -63.19 -12.72 -26.68
C GLN A 371 -64.10 -12.83 -27.91
N GLN A 372 -63.54 -13.15 -29.07
CA GLN A 372 -64.32 -13.38 -30.28
C GLN A 372 -65.24 -14.62 -30.15
N GLN A 373 -64.72 -15.71 -29.59
CA GLN A 373 -65.51 -16.92 -29.34
C GLN A 373 -66.65 -16.66 -28.36
N LEU A 374 -66.38 -15.90 -27.29
CA LEU A 374 -67.39 -15.50 -26.32
C LEU A 374 -68.49 -14.65 -26.98
N THR A 375 -68.10 -13.70 -27.83
CA THR A 375 -69.04 -12.86 -28.60
C THR A 375 -69.90 -13.71 -29.54
N ASN A 376 -69.29 -14.64 -30.29
CA ASN A 376 -70.00 -15.54 -31.19
C ASN A 376 -70.95 -16.47 -30.42
N ALA A 377 -70.53 -16.98 -29.26
CA ALA A 377 -71.35 -17.85 -28.41
C ALA A 377 -72.57 -17.09 -27.85
N LYS A 378 -72.39 -15.84 -27.40
CA LYS A 378 -73.50 -14.96 -27.00
C LYS A 378 -74.50 -14.74 -28.13
N ALA A 379 -74.02 -14.41 -29.33
CA ALA A 379 -74.89 -14.21 -30.49
C ALA A 379 -75.64 -15.49 -30.90
N LEU A 380 -74.98 -16.66 -30.86
CA LEU A 380 -75.63 -17.95 -31.13
C LEU A 380 -76.70 -18.25 -30.08
N PHE A 381 -76.39 -18.03 -28.80
CA PHE A 381 -77.32 -18.23 -27.69
C PHE A 381 -78.58 -17.36 -27.81
N GLU A 382 -78.41 -16.06 -28.10
CA GLU A 382 -79.53 -15.14 -28.38
C GLU A 382 -80.39 -15.62 -29.56
N LYS A 383 -79.76 -16.06 -30.66
CA LYS A 383 -80.48 -16.60 -31.82
C LYS A 383 -81.28 -17.86 -31.46
N THR A 384 -80.68 -18.80 -30.72
CA THR A 384 -81.35 -20.02 -30.27
C THR A 384 -82.50 -19.72 -29.31
N LEU A 385 -82.38 -18.73 -28.42
CA LEU A 385 -83.48 -18.28 -27.57
C LEU A 385 -84.66 -17.75 -28.39
N VAL A 386 -84.40 -16.91 -29.40
CA VAL A 386 -85.44 -16.38 -30.30
C VAL A 386 -86.11 -17.52 -31.09
N GLU A 387 -85.32 -18.45 -31.64
CA GLU A 387 -85.85 -19.61 -32.37
C GLU A 387 -86.68 -20.54 -31.47
N ASN A 388 -86.23 -20.81 -30.25
CA ASN A 388 -86.97 -21.61 -29.27
C ASN A 388 -88.28 -20.94 -28.86
N ASN A 389 -88.28 -19.64 -28.63
CA ASN A 389 -89.50 -18.88 -28.34
C ASN A 389 -90.50 -18.97 -29.50
N ARG A 390 -90.02 -18.82 -30.74
CA ARG A 390 -90.84 -18.96 -31.95
C ARG A 390 -91.44 -20.37 -32.08
N LEU A 391 -90.64 -21.43 -31.84
CA LEU A 391 -91.12 -22.81 -31.88
C LEU A 391 -92.14 -23.09 -30.77
N ALA A 392 -91.92 -22.56 -29.57
CA ALA A 392 -92.88 -22.66 -28.47
C ALA A 392 -94.21 -21.99 -28.84
N GLU A 393 -94.19 -20.78 -29.39
CA GLU A 393 -95.38 -20.09 -29.91
C GLU A 393 -96.10 -20.91 -30.99
N GLN A 394 -95.36 -21.54 -31.91
CA GLN A 394 -95.94 -22.43 -32.93
C GLN A 394 -96.58 -23.69 -32.33
N LEU A 395 -95.97 -24.30 -31.32
CA LEU A 395 -96.53 -25.45 -30.62
C LEU A 395 -97.79 -25.07 -29.81
N PHE A 396 -97.78 -23.92 -29.15
CA PHE A 396 -98.99 -23.42 -28.48
C PHE A 396 -100.13 -23.16 -29.48
N ALA A 397 -99.82 -22.56 -30.63
CA ALA A 397 -100.80 -22.33 -31.68
C ALA A 397 -101.35 -23.65 -32.26
N SER A 398 -100.49 -24.65 -32.50
CA SER A 398 -100.92 -25.95 -33.03
C SER A 398 -101.72 -26.76 -32.01
N HIS A 399 -101.34 -26.74 -30.72
CA HIS A 399 -102.12 -27.36 -29.64
C HIS A 399 -103.48 -26.68 -29.49
N ALA A 400 -103.54 -25.36 -29.52
CA ALA A 400 -104.80 -24.61 -29.47
C ALA A 400 -105.71 -24.94 -30.66
N ALA A 401 -105.15 -25.13 -31.86
CA ALA A 401 -105.89 -25.56 -33.05
C ALA A 401 -106.38 -27.02 -32.95
N ALA A 402 -105.55 -27.94 -32.46
CA ALA A 402 -105.88 -29.36 -32.31
C ALA A 402 -106.95 -29.63 -31.25
N LEU A 403 -107.03 -28.79 -30.21
CA LEU A 403 -108.04 -28.89 -29.15
C LEU A 403 -109.44 -28.40 -29.55
N GLY A 404 -109.65 -27.95 -30.79
CA GLY A 404 -110.98 -27.84 -31.39
C GLY A 404 -111.97 -26.99 -30.59
N GLY A 405 -111.71 -25.69 -30.44
CA GLY A 405 -112.75 -24.72 -30.07
C GLY A 405 -112.76 -24.24 -28.61
N ASP A 406 -112.79 -22.91 -28.50
CA ASP A 406 -113.27 -22.08 -27.39
C ASP A 406 -112.74 -22.36 -25.96
N LEU A 407 -111.43 -22.20 -25.78
CA LEU A 407 -110.82 -21.97 -24.46
C LEU A 407 -110.42 -20.51 -24.27
N ARG A 408 -111.37 -19.57 -24.46
CA ARG A 408 -111.20 -18.12 -24.19
C ARG A 408 -110.94 -17.74 -22.72
N ARG A 409 -110.60 -18.68 -21.83
CA ARG A 409 -110.35 -18.39 -20.40
C ARG A 409 -109.25 -19.25 -19.77
N VAL A 410 -108.07 -19.31 -20.40
CA VAL A 410 -106.86 -19.69 -19.66
C VAL A 410 -105.95 -18.47 -19.59
N PRO A 411 -105.65 -17.93 -18.39
CA PRO A 411 -104.82 -16.75 -18.23
C PRO A 411 -103.42 -17.03 -18.76
N ALA A 412 -102.88 -16.08 -19.54
CA ALA A 412 -101.55 -16.15 -20.11
C ALA A 412 -100.53 -16.49 -19.01
N PRO A 413 -99.68 -17.52 -19.18
CA PRO A 413 -98.60 -17.77 -18.25
C PRO A 413 -97.74 -16.52 -18.20
N SER A 414 -97.57 -15.95 -17.00
CA SER A 414 -96.73 -14.78 -16.79
C SER A 414 -95.36 -15.05 -17.38
N ARG A 415 -94.91 -14.21 -18.32
CA ARG A 415 -93.53 -14.14 -18.77
C ARG A 415 -92.66 -13.91 -17.53
N GLY A 416 -92.20 -14.98 -16.90
CA GLY A 416 -91.13 -14.93 -15.93
C GLY A 416 -89.91 -14.46 -16.70
N ALA A 417 -89.58 -13.17 -16.57
CA ALA A 417 -88.30 -12.66 -16.99
C ALA A 417 -87.25 -13.47 -16.23
N VAL A 418 -86.58 -14.39 -16.92
CA VAL A 418 -85.34 -14.95 -16.42
C VAL A 418 -84.38 -13.79 -16.41
N ASP A 419 -84.07 -13.30 -15.21
CA ASP A 419 -83.11 -12.22 -14.98
C ASP A 419 -81.74 -12.73 -15.41
N ILE A 420 -81.27 -12.24 -16.56
CA ILE A 420 -80.04 -12.71 -17.21
C ILE A 420 -78.81 -12.20 -16.45
N ASP A 421 -78.95 -11.22 -15.56
CA ASP A 421 -77.85 -10.65 -14.78
C ASP A 421 -77.53 -11.44 -13.49
N ALA A 422 -78.26 -12.53 -13.21
CA ALA A 422 -78.09 -13.38 -12.02
C ALA A 422 -77.26 -14.67 -12.23
N LEU A 423 -76.66 -14.86 -13.42
CA LEU A 423 -75.75 -15.96 -13.77
C LEU A 423 -74.41 -15.40 -14.25
#